data_AF-A0A158E7U7-F1
#
_entry.id   AF-A0A158E7U7-F1
#
_cell.length_a   1.000
_cell.length_b   1.000
_cell.length_c   1.000
_cell.angle_alpha   90.00
_cell.angle_beta   90.00
_cell.angle_gamma   90.00
#
_symmetry.space_group_name_H-M   'P 1'
#
loop_
_entity.id
_entity.type
_entity.pdbx_description
1 polymer ?
#
loop_
_entity_poly.entity_id
_entity_poly.type
_entity_poly.pdbx_seq_one_letter_code
_entity_poly.pdbx_strand_id
1 'polypeptide(L)'
;MTMNGAWTFSRGDLSRQVAVKACLTSNSSVALREAALGGFGVACLPTYLVADDIVNGKLILVLPEFRAAISHTLYAMYYRSKYANALIRSFIDFIVAEIGEIPSWDRALQDPTGVSATDSA
;
A
#
# COMPACT_ATOMS: atom_id res chain seq x y z
N MET A 1 1.96 -6.10 -11.22
CA MET A 1 0.69 -5.53 -10.72
C MET A 1 -0.31 -5.19 -11.84
N THR A 2 -0.02 -5.55 -13.09
CA THR A 2 -0.98 -5.49 -14.21
C THR A 2 -1.28 -6.92 -14.67
N MET A 3 -2.55 -7.27 -14.85
CA MET A 3 -2.92 -8.45 -15.63
C MET A 3 -3.19 -7.96 -17.06
N ASN A 4 -2.43 -8.46 -18.03
CA ASN A 4 -2.57 -8.10 -19.45
C ASN A 4 -2.50 -6.58 -19.73
N GLY A 5 -1.64 -5.85 -19.00
CA GLY A 5 -1.46 -4.42 -19.21
C GLY A 5 -2.60 -3.54 -18.70
N ALA A 6 -3.47 -4.06 -17.83
CA ALA A 6 -4.58 -3.30 -17.27
C ALA A 6 -4.55 -3.25 -15.73
N TRP A 7 -5.11 -2.18 -15.18
CA TRP A 7 -5.42 -2.02 -13.76
C TRP A 7 -6.92 -2.20 -13.53
N THR A 8 -7.28 -2.89 -12.45
CA THR A 8 -8.68 -3.04 -12.05
C THR A 8 -8.90 -2.32 -10.74
N PHE A 9 -9.93 -1.49 -10.69
CA PHE A 9 -10.33 -0.69 -9.53
C PHE A 9 -11.78 -0.96 -9.18
N SER A 10 -12.10 -0.97 -7.89
CA SER A 10 -13.47 -1.12 -7.38
C SER A 10 -13.90 0.04 -6.50
N ARG A 11 -15.20 0.34 -6.50
CA ARG A 11 -15.88 1.29 -5.61
C ARG A 11 -17.31 0.79 -5.37
N GLY A 12 -17.57 0.22 -4.20
CA GLY A 12 -18.82 -0.51 -3.94
C GLY A 12 -19.00 -1.64 -4.96
N ASP A 13 -20.16 -1.72 -5.59
CA ASP A 13 -20.46 -2.73 -6.62
C ASP A 13 -19.84 -2.42 -8.00
N LEU A 14 -19.25 -1.23 -8.18
CA LEU A 14 -18.61 -0.85 -9.43
C LEU A 14 -17.20 -1.45 -9.48
N SER A 15 -16.94 -2.25 -10.51
CA SER A 15 -15.60 -2.68 -10.90
C SER A 15 -15.26 -2.12 -12.29
N ARG A 16 -14.09 -1.49 -12.43
CA ARG A 16 -13.60 -0.97 -13.71
C ARG A 16 -12.19 -1.42 -13.99
N GLN A 17 -11.98 -1.89 -15.21
CA GLN A 17 -10.67 -2.22 -15.75
C GLN A 17 -10.22 -1.11 -16.70
N VAL A 18 -9.00 -0.62 -16.52
CA VAL A 18 -8.39 0.46 -17.30
C VAL A 18 -7.14 -0.09 -17.97
N ALA A 19 -7.11 -0.07 -19.30
CA ALA A 19 -5.91 -0.40 -20.06
C ALA A 19 -4.84 0.68 -19.83
N VAL A 20 -3.63 0.25 -19.47
CA VAL A 20 -2.52 1.14 -19.13
C VAL A 20 -1.52 1.13 -20.27
N LYS A 21 -1.36 2.29 -20.92
CA LYS A 21 -0.22 2.53 -21.83
C LYS A 21 0.98 2.95 -20.98
N ALA A 22 1.76 1.98 -20.54
CA ALA A 22 2.90 2.23 -19.67
C ALA A 22 4.02 3.01 -20.38
N CYS A 23 4.49 4.10 -19.78
CA CYS A 23 5.71 4.80 -20.18
C CYS A 23 6.98 4.12 -19.62
N LEU A 24 6.84 3.37 -18.51
CA LEU A 24 7.87 2.58 -17.87
C LEU A 24 7.24 1.30 -17.30
N THR A 25 7.93 0.18 -17.47
CA THR A 25 7.58 -1.09 -16.84
C THR A 25 8.76 -1.61 -16.03
N SER A 26 8.51 -1.98 -14.77
CA SER A 26 9.53 -2.55 -13.89
C SER A 26 8.91 -3.59 -12.97
N ASN A 27 9.71 -4.59 -12.58
CA ASN A 27 9.37 -5.57 -11.55
C ASN A 27 9.79 -5.11 -10.14
N SER A 28 10.40 -3.93 -10.00
CA SER A 28 10.78 -3.34 -8.73
C SER A 28 9.82 -2.19 -8.38
N SER A 29 9.09 -2.35 -7.27
CA SER A 29 8.21 -1.31 -6.75
C SER A 29 8.99 -0.06 -6.32
N VAL A 30 10.23 -0.23 -5.83
CA VAL A 30 11.12 0.88 -5.47
C VAL A 30 11.48 1.70 -6.72
N ALA A 31 11.83 1.05 -7.83
CA ALA A 31 12.14 1.76 -9.08
C ALA A 31 10.93 2.53 -9.62
N LEU A 32 9.73 1.95 -9.51
CA LEU A 32 8.48 2.62 -9.90
C LEU A 32 8.14 3.80 -8.99
N ARG A 33 8.43 3.70 -7.68
CA ARG A 33 8.30 4.82 -6.74
C ARG A 33 9.21 5.98 -7.12
N GLU A 34 10.50 5.72 -7.39
CA GLU A 34 11.43 6.76 -7.81
C GLU A 34 11.01 7.42 -9.13
N ALA A 35 10.49 6.63 -10.08
CA ALA A 35 9.95 7.18 -11.32
C ALA A 35 8.72 8.09 -11.06
N ALA A 36 7.81 7.70 -10.16
CA ALA A 36 6.67 8.53 -9.79
C ALA A 36 7.11 9.85 -9.11
N LEU A 37 8.06 9.77 -8.18
CA LEU A 37 8.66 10.94 -7.52
C LEU A 37 9.39 11.86 -8.53
N GLY A 38 10.01 11.26 -9.56
CA GLY A 38 10.64 11.99 -10.66
C GLY A 38 9.66 12.56 -11.69
N GLY A 39 8.35 12.43 -11.49
CA GLY A 39 7.34 13.01 -12.38
C GLY A 39 7.08 12.23 -13.67
N PHE A 40 7.48 10.97 -13.76
CA PHE A 40 7.29 10.14 -14.96
C PHE A 40 5.84 9.62 -15.14
N GLY A 41 4.94 9.93 -14.20
CA GLY A 41 3.50 9.67 -14.30
C GLY A 41 2.91 9.04 -13.04
N VAL A 42 1.83 8.28 -13.22
CA VAL A 42 1.09 7.61 -12.15
C VAL A 42 1.58 6.17 -11.98
N ALA A 43 1.76 5.72 -10.74
CA ALA A 43 2.12 4.35 -10.41
C ALA A 43 1.11 3.74 -9.41
N CYS A 44 0.77 2.46 -9.60
CA CYS A 44 0.02 1.67 -8.63
C CYS A 44 1.01 0.96 -7.71
N LEU A 45 1.11 1.41 -6.46
CA LEU A 45 2.13 0.99 -5.50
C LEU A 45 1.49 0.61 -4.16
N PRO A 46 2.10 -0.31 -3.40
CA PRO A 46 1.59 -0.67 -2.08
C PRO A 46 1.80 0.48 -1.09
N THR A 47 0.85 0.67 -0.18
CA THR A 47 0.83 1.79 0.75
C THR A 47 2.03 1.81 1.71
N TYR A 48 2.50 0.65 2.17
CA TYR A 48 3.68 0.54 3.04
C TYR A 48 4.95 1.17 2.42
N LEU A 49 5.01 1.28 1.10
CA LEU A 49 6.17 1.82 0.38
C LEU A 49 6.07 3.34 0.15
N VAL A 50 4.85 3.88 0.06
CA VAL A 50 4.62 5.27 -0.40
C VAL A 50 3.89 6.13 0.62
N ALA A 51 3.49 5.59 1.77
CA ALA A 51 2.74 6.33 2.79
C ALA A 51 3.47 7.61 3.22
N ASP A 52 4.76 7.52 3.53
CA ASP A 52 5.56 8.69 3.92
C ASP A 52 5.63 9.73 2.81
N ASP A 53 5.71 9.34 1.54
CA ASP A 53 5.76 10.30 0.44
C ASP A 53 4.42 11.00 0.24
N ILE A 54 3.32 10.30 0.48
CA ILE A 54 1.97 10.88 0.42
C ILE A 54 1.77 11.85 1.58
N VAL A 55 2.11 11.43 2.81
CA VAL A 55 2.00 12.28 4.02
C VAL A 55 2.86 13.54 3.90
N ASN A 56 4.05 13.43 3.32
CA ASN A 56 4.94 14.57 3.08
C ASN A 56 4.60 15.37 1.81
N GLY A 57 3.52 15.06 1.11
CA GLY A 57 3.07 15.77 -0.09
C GLY A 57 3.96 15.60 -1.33
N LYS A 58 4.91 14.65 -1.31
CA LYS A 58 5.76 14.31 -2.47
C LYS A 58 5.01 13.50 -3.52
N LEU A 59 4.05 12.70 -3.07
CA LEU A 59 3.10 11.97 -3.92
C LEU A 59 1.67 12.36 -3.54
N ILE A 60 0.76 12.23 -4.51
CA ILE A 60 -0.67 12.47 -4.29
C ILE A 60 -1.48 11.24 -4.70
N LEU A 61 -2.55 10.96 -3.96
CA LEU A 61 -3.48 9.89 -4.28
C LEU A 61 -4.46 10.37 -5.38
N VAL A 62 -4.41 9.75 -6.56
CA VAL A 62 -5.14 10.21 -7.75
C VAL A 62 -6.61 9.73 -7.79
N LEU A 63 -6.94 8.62 -7.12
CA LEU A 63 -8.27 8.02 -7.12
C LEU A 63 -8.71 7.59 -5.71
N PRO A 64 -8.92 8.53 -4.76
CA PRO A 64 -9.14 8.21 -3.35
C PRO A 64 -10.40 7.38 -3.06
N GLU A 65 -11.42 7.51 -3.91
CA GLU A 65 -12.69 6.78 -3.79
C GLU A 65 -12.61 5.33 -4.30
N PHE A 66 -11.57 4.99 -5.03
CA PHE A 66 -11.40 3.66 -5.60
C PHE A 66 -10.39 2.84 -4.80
N ARG A 67 -10.56 1.52 -4.82
CA ARG A 67 -9.58 0.56 -4.30
C ARG A 67 -9.04 -0.25 -5.47
N ALA A 68 -7.73 -0.48 -5.50
CA ALA A 68 -7.18 -1.44 -6.44
C ALA A 68 -7.77 -2.82 -6.12
N ALA A 69 -8.30 -3.51 -7.11
CA ALA A 69 -8.93 -4.82 -6.92
C ALA A 69 -7.92 -5.90 -6.52
N ILE A 70 -6.63 -5.63 -6.71
CA ILE A 70 -5.54 -6.50 -6.28
C ILE A 70 -5.22 -6.14 -4.82
N SER A 71 -5.80 -6.88 -3.88
CA SER A 71 -5.35 -6.90 -2.50
C SER A 71 -4.20 -7.91 -2.36
N HIS A 72 -3.06 -7.45 -1.84
CA HIS A 72 -1.93 -8.31 -1.52
C HIS A 72 -1.88 -8.52 -0.01
N THR A 73 -1.90 -9.78 0.43
CA THR A 73 -1.71 -10.14 1.84
C THR A 73 -0.22 -10.32 2.13
N LEU A 74 0.26 -9.74 3.22
CA LEU A 74 1.62 -9.97 3.71
C LEU A 74 1.66 -11.24 4.57
N TYR A 75 2.58 -12.15 4.26
CA TYR A 75 2.73 -13.42 4.97
C TYR A 75 4.09 -13.54 5.62
N ALA A 76 4.12 -13.99 6.89
CA ALA A 76 5.34 -14.43 7.55
C ALA A 76 5.53 -15.95 7.31
N MET A 77 6.41 -16.30 6.38
CA MET A 77 6.72 -17.69 6.05
C MET A 77 7.97 -18.17 6.79
N TYR A 78 7.88 -19.34 7.42
CA TYR A 78 9.01 -19.99 8.08
C TYR A 78 8.92 -21.51 7.90
N TYR A 79 10.05 -22.19 7.96
CA TYR A 79 10.08 -23.64 7.84
C TYR A 79 9.47 -24.31 9.08
N ARG A 80 8.53 -25.23 8.86
CA ARG A 80 7.93 -26.02 9.94
C ARG A 80 8.92 -27.08 10.41
N SER A 81 9.62 -26.80 11.52
CA SER A 81 10.47 -27.77 12.20
C SER A 81 9.64 -28.70 13.09
N LYS A 82 10.15 -29.92 13.36
CA LYS A 82 9.56 -30.88 14.30
C LYS A 82 9.45 -30.30 15.71
N TYR A 83 10.36 -29.39 16.07
CA TYR A 83 10.32 -28.61 17.30
C TYR A 83 10.02 -27.15 16.95
N ALA A 84 8.97 -26.58 17.55
CA ALA A 84 8.67 -25.16 17.37
C ALA A 84 9.82 -24.32 17.93
N ASN A 85 10.46 -23.50 17.09
CA ASN A 85 11.48 -22.57 17.54
C ASN A 85 10.79 -21.39 18.24
N ALA A 86 10.82 -21.38 19.58
CA ALA A 86 10.19 -20.35 20.39
C ALA A 86 10.65 -18.93 20.03
N LEU A 87 11.92 -18.74 19.62
CA LEU A 87 12.42 -17.44 19.19
C LEU A 87 11.71 -16.94 17.93
N ILE A 88 11.57 -17.80 16.92
CA ILE A 88 10.86 -17.47 15.67
C ILE A 88 9.39 -17.18 15.95
N ARG A 89 8.76 -18.00 16.80
CA ARG A 89 7.35 -17.84 17.19
C ARG A 89 7.12 -16.49 17.88
N SER A 90 7.93 -16.17 18.89
CA SER A 90 7.84 -14.89 19.60
C SER A 90 8.10 -13.69 18.68
N PHE A 91 9.02 -13.81 17.71
CA PHE A 91 9.26 -12.75 16.73
C PHE A 91 8.08 -12.53 15.78
N ILE A 92 7.47 -13.61 15.29
CA ILE A 92 6.26 -13.53 14.45
C ILE A 92 5.11 -12.92 15.25
N ASP A 93 4.90 -13.39 16.49
CA ASP A 93 3.84 -12.88 17.36
C ASP A 93 4.05 -11.36 17.62
N PHE A 94 5.29 -10.91 17.80
CA PHE A 94 5.63 -9.49 17.91
C PHE A 94 5.30 -8.70 16.64
N ILE A 95 5.75 -9.15 15.46
CA ILE A 95 5.49 -8.43 14.20
C ILE A 95 3.99 -8.36 13.90
N VAL A 96 3.26 -9.45 14.13
CA VAL A 96 1.80 -9.48 13.90
C VAL A 96 1.10 -8.49 14.83
N ALA A 97 1.52 -8.41 16.09
CA ALA A 97 0.99 -7.43 17.04
C ALA A 97 1.32 -5.98 16.64
N GLU A 98 2.55 -5.73 16.15
CA GLU A 98 2.99 -4.40 15.73
C GLU A 98 2.29 -3.91 14.46
N ILE A 99 2.12 -4.78 13.45
CA ILE A 99 1.41 -4.44 12.21
C ILE A 99 -0.09 -4.30 12.47
N GLY A 100 -0.68 -5.20 13.25
CA GLY A 100 -2.11 -5.20 13.57
C GLY A 100 -3.02 -5.44 12.36
N GLU A 101 -4.32 -5.23 12.54
CA GLU A 101 -5.32 -5.35 11.45
C GLU A 101 -5.26 -4.18 10.46
N ILE A 102 -5.01 -2.97 10.97
CA ILE A 102 -4.81 -1.77 10.17
C ILE A 102 -3.39 -1.26 10.43
N PRO A 103 -2.46 -1.47 9.49
CA PRO A 103 -1.09 -1.02 9.63
C PRO A 103 -0.95 0.47 9.90
N SER A 104 0.12 0.87 10.59
CA SER A 104 0.40 2.28 10.91
C SER A 104 0.47 3.17 9.67
N TRP A 105 1.07 2.67 8.59
CA TRP A 105 1.16 3.39 7.31
C TRP A 105 -0.20 3.61 6.66
N ASP A 106 -1.16 2.70 6.81
CA ASP A 106 -2.52 2.86 6.27
C ASP A 106 -3.36 3.82 7.11
N ARG A 107 -3.16 3.83 8.44
CA ARG A 107 -3.79 4.81 9.34
C ARG A 107 -3.39 6.24 8.98
N ALA A 108 -2.11 6.46 8.68
CA ALA A 108 -1.62 7.78 8.28
C ALA A 108 -2.24 8.30 6.97
N LEU A 109 -2.76 7.42 6.11
CA LEU A 109 -3.42 7.78 4.86
C LEU A 109 -4.93 8.04 5.00
N GLN A 110 -5.54 7.65 6.13
CA GLN A 110 -6.96 7.90 6.40
C GLN A 110 -7.23 9.31 6.91
N ASP A 111 -6.22 9.96 7.50
CA ASP A 111 -6.29 11.32 8.01
C ASP A 111 -5.20 12.23 7.38
N PRO A 112 -5.36 12.65 6.11
CA PRO A 112 -4.44 13.57 5.47
C PRO A 112 -4.53 15.01 5.99
N THR A 113 -5.47 15.28 6.91
CA THR A 113 -5.70 16.61 7.49
C THR A 113 -5.71 16.53 9.01
N GLY A 114 -4.52 16.64 9.60
CA GLY A 114 -4.35 16.96 11.02
C GLY A 114 -4.84 18.37 11.41
N VAL A 115 -6.01 18.79 10.93
CA VAL A 115 -6.79 19.90 11.47
C VAL A 115 -7.96 19.26 12.21
N SER A 116 -7.69 18.81 13.44
CA SER A 116 -8.74 18.84 14.45
C SER A 116 -9.24 20.27 14.52
N ALA A 117 -10.50 20.48 14.15
CA ALA A 117 -11.24 21.64 14.60
C ALA A 117 -11.08 21.72 16.13
N THR A 118 -10.18 22.60 16.58
CA THR A 118 -10.35 23.24 17.88
C THR A 118 -11.47 24.24 17.64
N ASP A 119 -12.72 23.76 17.68
CA ASP A 119 -13.88 24.60 17.96
C ASP A 119 -13.90 24.76 19.48
N SER A 120 -13.52 25.91 20.04
CA SER A 120 -14.43 27.04 20.26
C SER A 120 -15.86 26.63 20.66
N ALA A 121 -16.04 26.32 21.94
CA ALA A 121 -17.21 26.70 22.74
C ALA A 121 -16.80 26.80 24.23
#